data_AF-A0A7Y0DRV5-F1
#
_entry.id   AF-A0A7Y0DRV5-F1
#
_cell.length_a   1.000
_cell.length_b   1.000
_cell.length_c   1.000
_cell.angle_alpha   90.00
_cell.angle_beta   90.00
_cell.angle_gamma   90.00
#
_symmetry.space_group_name_H-M   'P 1'
#
loop_
_entity.id
_entity.type
_entity.pdbx_description
1 polymer ?
#
loop_
_entity_poly.entity_id
_entity_poly.type
_entity_poly.pdbx_seq_one_letter_code
_entity_poly.pdbx_strand_id
1 'polypeptide(L)'
;MNTHSAAEKMLSTGLFYNDLLLGREFGCSAKHGARCIKNICADPRYQVVIEQNPIKRVKVTAIDGRTMTIDKLQNTALLFKRPSLLIGAQA
;
A
#
# COMPACT_ATOMS: atom_id res chain seq x y z
N MET A 1 8.19 3.90 8.25
CA MET A 1 7.54 3.07 7.21
C MET A 1 7.93 1.61 7.41
N ASN A 2 6.96 0.70 7.51
CA ASN A 2 7.20 -0.75 7.45
C ASN A 2 6.66 -1.32 6.12
N THR A 3 7.06 -2.55 5.77
CA THR A 3 6.69 -3.18 4.49
C THR A 3 5.19 -3.31 4.31
N HIS A 4 4.46 -3.68 5.36
CA HIS A 4 3.02 -3.91 5.29
C HIS A 4 2.23 -2.62 5.04
N SER A 5 2.54 -1.55 5.77
CA SER A 5 1.92 -0.24 5.56
C SER A 5 2.23 0.34 4.18
N ALA A 6 3.44 0.10 3.66
CA ALA A 6 3.79 0.46 2.29
C ALA A 6 2.94 -0.31 1.27
N ALA A 7 2.79 -1.62 1.43
CA ALA A 7 1.96 -2.45 0.57
C ALA A 7 0.48 -2.05 0.62
N GLU A 8 -0.08 -1.79 1.81
CA GLU A 8 -1.46 -1.28 1.96
C GLU A 8 -1.67 0.02 1.19
N LYS A 9 -0.72 0.96 1.30
CA LYS A 9 -0.80 2.23 0.57
C LYS A 9 -0.75 2.02 -0.93
N MET A 10 0.17 1.17 -1.42
CA MET A 10 0.30 0.83 -2.83
C MET A 10 -0.97 0.15 -3.38
N LEU A 11 -1.59 -0.74 -2.59
CA LEU A 11 -2.85 -1.39 -2.93
C LEU A 11 -4.00 -0.36 -2.94
N SER A 12 -4.03 0.54 -1.97
CA SER A 12 -5.06 1.58 -1.85
C SER A 12 -5.07 2.55 -3.03
N THR A 13 -3.89 2.97 -3.49
CA THR A 13 -3.77 3.90 -4.61
C THR A 13 -3.85 3.19 -5.95
N GLY A 14 -3.46 1.91 -6.01
CA GLY A 14 -3.43 1.13 -7.24
C GLY A 14 -2.42 1.68 -8.26
N LEU A 15 -1.45 2.48 -7.82
CA LEU A 15 -0.45 3.12 -8.66
C LEU A 15 0.86 2.34 -8.70
N PHE A 16 1.68 2.69 -9.68
CA PHE A 16 3.06 2.22 -9.79
C PHE A 16 4.01 3.10 -8.98
N TYR A 17 4.87 2.46 -8.20
CA TYR A 17 5.89 3.13 -7.40
C TYR A 17 7.29 2.67 -7.80
N ASN A 18 8.22 3.62 -7.85
CA ASN A 18 9.65 3.34 -7.76
C ASN A 18 10.15 3.69 -6.34
N ASP A 19 11.41 3.37 -6.06
CA ASP A 19 12.02 3.55 -4.75
C ASP A 19 11.91 5.00 -4.22
N LEU A 20 12.07 5.98 -5.13
CA LEU A 20 12.00 7.39 -4.79
C LEU A 20 10.57 7.84 -4.47
N LEU A 21 9.60 7.47 -5.30
CA LEU A 21 8.19 7.81 -5.12
C LEU A 21 7.64 7.21 -3.82
N LEU A 22 7.94 5.93 -3.57
CA LEU A 22 7.51 5.29 -2.33
C LEU A 22 8.17 5.95 -1.11
N GLY A 23 9.46 6.27 -1.19
CA GLY A 23 10.13 7.01 -0.11
C GLY A 23 9.44 8.35 0.19
N ARG A 24 9.17 9.14 -0.86
CA ARG A 24 8.52 10.45 -0.76
C ARG A 24 7.12 10.38 -0.13
N GLU A 25 6.30 9.40 -0.52
CA GLU A 25 4.95 9.27 0.05
C GLU A 25 4.91 9.01 1.55
N PHE A 26 5.99 8.46 2.10
CA PHE A 26 6.12 8.22 3.53
C PHE A 26 7.06 9.22 4.23
N GLY A 27 7.45 10.30 3.55
CA GLY A 27 8.37 11.31 4.10
C GLY A 27 9.75 10.75 4.44
N CYS A 28 10.21 9.72 3.73
CA CYS A 28 11.43 9.00 4.03
C CYS A 28 12.37 8.90 2.81
N SER A 29 13.59 8.42 3.05
CA SER A 29 14.62 8.34 1.99
C SER A 29 14.30 7.27 0.95
N ALA A 30 14.80 7.44 -0.27
CA ALA A 30 14.67 6.45 -1.34
C ALA A 30 15.26 5.08 -0.95
N LYS A 31 16.30 5.05 -0.08
CA LYS A 31 16.86 3.80 0.47
C LYS A 31 15.81 3.02 1.28
N HIS A 32 14.97 3.70 2.05
CA HIS A 32 13.87 3.05 2.77
C HIS A 32 12.80 2.54 1.80
N GLY A 33 12.46 3.31 0.77
CA GLY A 33 11.57 2.88 -0.31
C GLY A 33 12.05 1.61 -1.01
N ALA A 34 13.32 1.59 -1.43
CA ALA A 34 13.96 0.44 -2.05
C ALA A 34 13.93 -0.82 -1.16
N ARG A 35 14.20 -0.66 0.14
CA ARG A 35 14.11 -1.76 1.11
C ARG A 35 12.70 -2.34 1.17
N CYS A 36 11.68 -1.49 1.24
CA CYS A 36 10.29 -1.94 1.27
C CYS A 36 9.89 -2.63 -0.04
N ILE A 37 10.21 -2.05 -1.20
CA ILE A 37 9.92 -2.67 -2.51
C ILE A 37 10.60 -4.04 -2.63
N LYS A 38 11.87 -4.14 -2.21
CA LYS A 38 12.59 -5.42 -2.20
C LYS A 38 11.85 -6.47 -1.35
N ASN A 39 11.42 -6.10 -0.15
CA ASN A 39 10.71 -7.02 0.75
C ASN A 39 9.34 -7.43 0.18
N ILE A 40 8.59 -6.49 -0.39
CA ILE A 40 7.28 -6.75 -1.02
C ILE A 40 7.45 -7.73 -2.19
N CYS A 41 8.46 -7.53 -3.05
CA CYS A 41 8.68 -8.43 -4.18
C CYS A 41 9.21 -9.81 -3.78
N ALA A 42 9.84 -9.95 -2.60
CA ALA A 42 10.42 -11.21 -2.15
C ALA A 42 9.42 -12.10 -1.40
N ASP A 43 8.39 -11.51 -0.79
CA ASP A 43 7.43 -12.21 0.05
C ASP A 43 6.20 -12.62 -0.78
N PRO A 44 5.88 -13.93 -0.88
CA PRO A 44 4.77 -14.44 -1.70
C PRO A 44 3.39 -13.97 -1.22
N ARG A 45 3.31 -13.40 -0.01
CA ARG A 45 2.12 -12.73 0.51
C ARG A 45 1.61 -11.61 -0.42
N TYR A 46 2.51 -10.93 -1.12
CA TYR A 46 2.18 -9.78 -1.95
C TYR A 46 2.14 -10.18 -3.42
N GLN A 47 1.02 -9.95 -4.09
CA GLN A 47 0.95 -10.03 -5.54
C GLN A 47 1.32 -8.68 -6.12
N VAL A 48 2.28 -8.69 -7.04
CA VAL A 48 2.83 -7.48 -7.65
C VAL A 48 2.89 -7.56 -9.16
N VAL A 49 2.73 -6.41 -9.80
CA VAL A 49 3.04 -6.19 -11.21
C VAL A 49 4.30 -5.33 -11.27
N ILE A 50 5.28 -5.78 -12.05
CA ILE A 50 6.58 -5.11 -12.20
C ILE A 50 6.72 -4.64 -13.65
N GLU A 51 6.94 -3.35 -13.83
CA GLU A 51 7.35 -2.76 -15.11
C GLU A 51 8.82 -2.39 -15.03
N GLN A 52 9.63 -2.80 -16.01
CA GLN A 52 11.08 -2.53 -15.99
C GLN A 52 11.51 -1.35 -16.86
N ASN A 53 10.68 -0.92 -17.84
CA ASN A 53 11.07 0.06 -18.84
C ASN A 53 10.20 1.33 -18.73
N PRO A 54 10.76 2.56 -18.72
CA PRO A 54 12.18 2.94 -18.72
C PRO A 54 12.85 2.88 -17.33
N ILE A 55 12.07 2.73 -16.25
CA ILE A 55 12.56 2.64 -14.87
C ILE A 55 11.75 1.55 -14.17
N LYS A 56 12.41 0.74 -13.32
CA LYS A 56 11.73 -0.26 -12.50
C LYS A 56 10.64 0.38 -11.64
N ARG A 57 9.39 -0.05 -11.84
CA ARG A 57 8.23 0.34 -11.06
C ARG A 57 7.45 -0.91 -10.62
N VAL A 58 6.92 -0.85 -9.42
CA VAL A 58 6.18 -1.94 -8.79
C VAL A 58 4.80 -1.43 -8.38
N LYS A 59 3.77 -2.21 -8.68
CA LYS A 59 2.40 -2.00 -8.23
C LYS A 59 1.97 -3.24 -7.45
N VAL A 60 1.33 -3.04 -6.30
CA VAL A 60 0.70 -4.13 -5.53
C VAL A 60 -0.73 -4.29 -6.03
N THR A 61 -1.11 -5.52 -6.37
CA THR A 61 -2.46 -5.87 -6.85
C THR A 61 -3.27 -6.64 -5.83
N ALA A 62 -2.61 -7.41 -4.97
CA ALA A 62 -3.25 -8.07 -3.85
C ALA A 62 -2.26 -8.33 -2.70
N ILE A 63 -2.80 -8.54 -1.51
CA ILE A 63 -2.07 -8.89 -0.30
C ILE A 63 -2.83 -10.04 0.35
N ASP A 64 -2.25 -11.23 0.58
CA ASP A 64 -2.99 -12.41 1.07
C ASP A 64 -4.26 -12.73 0.26
N GLY A 65 -4.24 -12.50 -1.05
CA GLY A 65 -5.40 -12.76 -1.94
C GLY A 65 -6.50 -11.69 -1.92
N ARG A 66 -6.47 -10.70 -1.02
CA ARG A 66 -7.40 -9.55 -1.08
C ARG A 66 -6.89 -8.46 -2.02
N THR A 67 -7.77 -8.00 -2.89
CA THR A 67 -7.55 -6.90 -3.85
C THR A 67 -7.94 -5.53 -3.27
N MET A 68 -8.51 -5.52 -2.07
CA MET A 68 -8.95 -4.33 -1.35
C MET A 68 -8.16 -4.19 -0.05
N THR A 69 -7.96 -2.94 0.39
CA THR A 69 -7.30 -2.67 1.67
C THR A 69 -8.10 -3.22 2.83
N ILE A 70 -7.42 -3.53 3.94
CA ILE A 70 -8.11 -4.00 5.16
C ILE A 70 -9.13 -2.96 5.64
N ASP A 71 -8.78 -1.68 5.59
CA ASP A 71 -9.69 -0.59 5.97
C ASP A 71 -10.97 -0.60 5.12
N LYS A 72 -10.85 -0.78 3.81
CA LYS A 72 -12.03 -0.83 2.92
C LYS A 72 -12.86 -2.08 3.18
N LEU A 73 -12.23 -3.23 3.45
CA LEU A 73 -12.94 -4.46 3.81
C LEU A 73 -13.69 -4.31 5.13
N GLN A 74 -13.05 -3.75 6.16
CA GLN A 74 -13.68 -3.48 7.44
C GLN A 74 -14.86 -2.52 7.31
N ASN A 75 -14.70 -1.43 6.55
CA ASN A 75 -15.77 -0.47 6.33
C ASN A 75 -16.93 -1.03 5.48
N THR A 76 -16.65 -1.94 4.53
CA THR A 76 -17.69 -2.60 3.72
C THR A 76 -18.44 -3.68 4.51
N ALA A 77 -17.75 -4.38 5.41
CA ALA A 77 -18.36 -5.40 6.28
C ALA A 77 -19.33 -4.80 7.31
N LEU A 78 -19.23 -3.50 7.59
CA LEU A 78 -20.24 -2.81 8.37
C LEU A 78 -21.50 -2.65 7.52
N LEU A 79 -22.58 -3.35 7.87
CA LEU A 79 -23.92 -3.23 7.27
C LEU A 79 -24.50 -1.81 7.32
N PHE A 80 -23.82 -0.90 8.02
CA PHE A 80 -24.21 0.48 8.21
C PHE A 80 -22.97 1.36 8.08
N LYS A 81 -23.12 2.54 7.44
CA LYS A 81 -22.06 3.54 7.34
C LYS A 81 -21.58 3.91 8.75
N ARG A 82 -20.27 3.79 9.01
CA ARG A 82 -19.69 4.10 10.34
C ARG A 82 -20.09 5.53 10.73
N PRO A 83 -20.79 5.74 11.86
CA PRO A 83 -21.21 7.06 12.29
C PRO A 83 -20.01 8.00 12.41
N SER A 84 -20.13 9.22 11.90
CA SER A 84 -19.07 10.24 11.92
C SER A 84 -18.56 10.53 13.33
N LEU A 85 -19.40 10.35 14.35
CA LEU A 85 -19.06 10.48 15.77
C LEU A 85 -17.95 9.53 16.25
N LEU A 86 -17.71 8.42 15.54
CA LEU A 86 -16.67 7.43 15.88
C LEU A 86 -15.40 7.57 15.02
N ILE A 87 -15.42 8.47 14.04
CA ILE A 87 -14.28 8.81 13.19
C ILE A 87 -13.66 10.06 13.81
N GLY A 88 -12.95 9.87 14.92
CA GLY A 88 -12.15 10.87 15.62
C GLY A 88 -12.61 12.33 15.47
N ALA A 89 -13.41 12.82 16.43
CA ALA A 89 -13.65 14.25 16.60
C ALA A 89 -12.31 15.01 16.65
N GLN A 90 -11.93 15.62 15.54
CA GLN A 90 -11.07 16.79 15.56
C GLN A 90 -12.00 17.98 15.66
N ALA A 91 -12.01 18.60 16.84
CA ALA A 91 -12.43 19.97 17.04
C ALA A 91 -11.47 20.92 16.31
#